data_AF-A0A081S7N5-F1
#
_entry.id   AF-A0A081S7N5-F1
#
_cell.length_a   1.000
_cell.length_b   1.000
_cell.length_c   1.000
_cell.angle_alpha   90.00
_cell.angle_beta   90.00
_cell.angle_gamma   90.00
#
_symmetry.space_group_name_H-M   'P 1'
#
loop_
_entity.id
_entity.type
_entity.pdbx_description
1 polymer ?
#
loop_
_entity_poly.entity_id
_entity_poly.type
_entity_poly.pdbx_seq_one_letter_code
_entity_poly.pdbx_strand_id
1 'polypeptide(L)'
;MTALSVKPTDMETQVESDPSSTVDSEKYKMVAENVTISYDGIEAVKNVTMKFKEKSVTALIGPSGCGKTTFLRCLNRMHDMTKNAKVDGKVMIDDIDLYDKSIDPIYHRRKVGMVFQKPNPFPTMSIYDNVTAGLKLNGVRDKKILDEIVEDSLKMAYLWDEVKNDLKKSAIELSGGQQQRLCIARALAIQPEVLLMDEPASALDPIATQKIEETITELKKEYTIIIVTHNMQQAVRVSDYTGFMYLGDLVEFRETKKLFTDPKNELTAKYVQGQFG
;
A
#
# COMPACT_ATOMS: atom_id res chain seq x y z
N MET A 1 -1.01 -12.81 80.32
CA MET A 1 -2.13 -12.38 79.46
C MET A 1 -1.54 -11.50 78.37
N THR A 2 -1.26 -12.08 77.20
CA THR A 2 -2.03 -11.93 75.93
C THR A 2 -1.36 -10.81 75.11
N ALA A 3 -0.90 -10.95 73.87
CA ALA A 3 -0.90 -12.02 72.88
C ALA A 3 0.26 -11.80 71.89
N LEU A 4 0.65 -12.89 71.24
CA LEU A 4 1.51 -12.97 70.05
C LEU A 4 0.92 -12.21 68.86
N SER A 5 1.78 -11.63 68.02
CA SER A 5 1.68 -11.78 66.56
C SER A 5 3.00 -11.39 65.90
N VAL A 6 3.64 -12.37 65.26
CA VAL A 6 4.84 -12.22 64.43
C VAL A 6 4.40 -11.80 63.03
N LYS A 7 5.08 -10.82 62.42
CA LYS A 7 5.04 -10.58 60.96
C LYS A 7 6.45 -10.69 60.37
N PRO A 8 6.61 -11.25 59.15
CA PRO A 8 7.91 -11.65 58.62
C PRO A 8 8.57 -10.55 57.78
N THR A 9 9.90 -10.66 57.75
CA THR A 9 10.93 -10.12 56.85
C THR A 9 10.52 -9.75 55.42
N ASP A 10 10.86 -8.53 55.02
CA ASP A 10 11.16 -8.16 53.63
C ASP A 10 12.64 -7.76 53.54
N MET A 11 13.44 -8.61 52.87
CA MET A 11 14.78 -8.29 52.39
C MET A 11 14.64 -7.45 51.12
N GLU A 12 15.26 -6.27 51.12
CA GLU A 12 15.45 -5.46 49.92
C GLU A 12 16.37 -6.18 48.94
N THR A 13 15.85 -6.55 47.78
CA THR A 13 16.64 -6.83 46.58
C THR A 13 16.39 -5.71 45.57
N GLN A 14 17.45 -4.96 45.31
CA GLN A 14 17.55 -3.94 44.27
C GLN A 14 17.25 -4.58 42.90
N VAL A 15 16.32 -3.99 42.15
CA VAL A 15 16.13 -4.27 40.73
C VAL A 15 16.73 -3.11 39.96
N GLU A 16 17.85 -3.38 39.31
CA GLU A 16 18.50 -2.51 38.32
C GLU A 16 17.50 -2.15 37.22
N SER A 17 17.34 -0.84 36.96
CA SER A 17 16.55 -0.33 35.86
C SER A 17 17.34 -0.45 34.55
N ASP A 18 16.88 -1.32 33.66
CA ASP A 18 17.40 -1.53 32.31
C ASP A 18 17.12 -0.30 31.41
N PRO A 19 18.12 0.35 30.78
CA PRO A 19 17.92 1.53 29.95
C PRO A 19 17.63 1.13 28.50
N SER A 20 16.49 0.51 28.23
CA SER A 20 16.03 0.30 26.84
C SER A 20 14.51 0.29 26.72
N SER A 21 13.90 1.47 26.72
CA SER A 21 12.55 1.63 26.14
C SER A 21 12.38 3.04 25.58
N THR A 22 13.08 3.34 24.49
CA THR A 22 12.54 4.31 23.54
C THR A 22 11.32 3.65 22.90
N VAL A 23 10.15 3.88 23.49
CA VAL A 23 8.85 3.49 22.93
C VAL A 23 8.66 4.36 21.69
N ASP A 24 9.19 3.91 20.56
CA ASP A 24 8.73 4.39 19.26
C ASP A 24 7.32 3.83 19.11
N SER A 25 6.30 4.62 19.50
CA SER A 25 4.90 4.22 19.34
C SER A 25 4.65 4.06 17.85
N GLU A 26 4.63 2.82 17.36
CA GLU A 26 4.46 2.55 15.93
C GLU A 26 3.16 3.20 15.42
N LYS A 27 3.30 4.26 14.63
CA LYS A 27 2.17 4.95 14.03
C LYS A 27 1.72 4.21 12.78
N TYR A 28 0.48 3.72 12.79
CA TYR A 28 -0.15 3.08 11.64
C TYR A 28 -0.99 4.08 10.88
N LYS A 29 -0.80 4.15 9.57
CA LYS A 29 -1.53 5.09 8.70
C LYS A 29 -2.90 4.56 8.31
N MET A 30 -2.96 3.25 8.05
CA MET A 30 -4.18 2.56 7.65
C MET A 30 -4.31 1.25 8.43
N VAL A 31 -5.53 0.89 8.78
CA VAL A 31 -5.84 -0.33 9.51
C VAL A 31 -7.04 -1.01 8.86
N ALA A 32 -6.93 -2.30 8.58
CA ALA A 32 -8.04 -3.16 8.21
C ALA A 32 -8.33 -4.08 9.42
N GLU A 33 -9.57 -4.11 9.90
CA GLU A 33 -9.99 -4.96 11.02
C GLU A 33 -11.12 -5.88 10.59
N ASN A 34 -10.87 -7.19 10.68
CA ASN A 34 -11.84 -8.25 10.41
C ASN A 34 -12.53 -8.10 9.06
N VAL A 35 -11.78 -7.71 8.03
CA VAL A 35 -12.32 -7.39 6.70
C VAL A 35 -12.67 -8.67 5.96
N THR A 36 -13.94 -8.84 5.64
CA THR A 36 -14.46 -9.90 4.78
C THR A 36 -15.05 -9.28 3.52
N ILE A 37 -14.70 -9.81 2.35
CA ILE A 37 -15.17 -9.32 1.05
C ILE A 37 -15.80 -10.47 0.30
N SER A 38 -17.06 -10.31 -0.08
CA SER A 38 -17.81 -11.32 -0.83
C SER A 38 -18.40 -10.76 -2.12
N TYR A 39 -18.48 -11.60 -3.14
CA TYR A 39 -19.17 -11.35 -4.40
C TYR A 39 -20.19 -12.45 -4.62
N ASP A 40 -21.45 -12.09 -4.82
CA ASP A 40 -22.55 -13.06 -5.04
C ASP A 40 -22.60 -14.16 -3.94
N GLY A 41 -22.26 -13.80 -2.71
CA GLY A 41 -22.22 -14.71 -1.56
C GLY A 41 -20.95 -15.56 -1.44
N ILE A 42 -20.00 -15.45 -2.38
CA ILE A 42 -18.71 -16.15 -2.34
C ILE A 42 -17.67 -15.23 -1.69
N GLU A 43 -17.09 -15.66 -0.57
CA GLU A 43 -16.03 -14.92 0.12
C GLU A 43 -14.70 -15.00 -0.63
N ALA A 44 -14.28 -13.87 -1.20
CA ALA A 44 -12.99 -13.72 -1.86
C ALA A 44 -11.87 -13.33 -0.87
N VAL A 45 -12.23 -12.69 0.25
CA VAL A 45 -11.33 -12.34 1.35
C VAL A 45 -12.06 -12.63 2.66
N LYS A 46 -11.37 -13.27 3.61
CA LYS A 46 -11.97 -13.86 4.81
C LYS A 46 -11.30 -13.29 6.06
N ASN A 47 -12.03 -12.43 6.76
CA ASN A 47 -11.68 -11.94 8.09
C ASN A 47 -10.23 -11.43 8.24
N VAL A 48 -9.77 -10.61 7.29
CA VAL A 48 -8.38 -10.12 7.26
C VAL A 48 -8.22 -8.92 8.20
N THR A 49 -7.26 -9.04 9.12
CA THR A 49 -6.82 -7.93 9.99
C THR A 49 -5.37 -7.57 9.69
N MET A 50 -5.10 -6.33 9.32
CA MET A 50 -3.77 -5.82 8.98
C MET A 50 -3.59 -4.37 9.40
N LYS A 51 -2.38 -4.01 9.82
CA LYS A 51 -1.99 -2.63 10.13
C LYS A 51 -0.86 -2.22 9.20
N PHE A 52 -1.03 -1.08 8.53
CA PHE A 52 -0.07 -0.53 7.59
C PHE A 52 0.67 0.64 8.23
N LYS A 53 1.97 0.45 8.47
CA LYS A 53 2.81 1.45 9.14
C LYS A 53 2.96 2.71 8.28
N GLU A 54 2.93 3.87 8.90
CA GLU A 54 3.14 5.15 8.21
C GLU A 54 4.52 5.17 7.53
N LYS A 55 4.60 5.72 6.31
CA LYS A 55 5.86 5.89 5.54
C LYS A 55 6.67 4.58 5.42
N SER A 56 5.96 3.51 5.07
CA SER A 56 6.53 2.18 4.86
C SER A 56 5.90 1.51 3.64
N VAL A 57 6.58 0.50 3.12
CA VAL A 57 6.06 -0.35 2.05
C VAL A 57 5.60 -1.68 2.63
N THR A 58 4.31 -1.99 2.42
CA THR A 58 3.75 -3.31 2.73
C THR A 58 3.44 -4.07 1.45
N ALA A 59 4.07 -5.23 1.27
CA ALA A 59 3.76 -6.13 0.16
C ALA A 59 2.69 -7.16 0.54
N LEU A 60 1.74 -7.41 -0.37
CA LEU A 60 0.80 -8.51 -0.32
C LEU A 60 1.21 -9.51 -1.40
N ILE A 61 1.59 -10.72 -0.97
CA ILE A 61 2.05 -11.81 -1.83
C ILE A 61 1.14 -13.03 -1.73
N GLY A 62 1.20 -13.92 -2.71
CA GLY A 62 0.44 -15.16 -2.71
C GLY A 62 0.02 -15.60 -4.11
N PRO A 63 -0.49 -16.83 -4.28
CA PRO A 63 -0.93 -17.35 -5.57
C PRO A 63 -2.01 -16.50 -6.25
N SER A 64 -2.16 -16.64 -7.57
CA SER A 64 -3.26 -16.00 -8.30
C SER A 64 -4.62 -16.45 -7.73
N GLY A 65 -5.57 -15.51 -7.64
CA GLY A 65 -6.92 -15.80 -7.13
C GLY A 65 -7.07 -15.87 -5.60
N CYS A 66 -6.01 -15.63 -4.80
CA CYS A 66 -6.11 -15.69 -3.34
C CYS A 66 -6.71 -14.43 -2.66
N GLY A 67 -7.23 -13.46 -3.42
CA GLY A 67 -7.92 -12.29 -2.88
C GLY A 67 -7.08 -11.01 -2.72
N LYS A 68 -5.80 -10.98 -3.10
CA LYS A 68 -4.90 -9.80 -2.95
C LYS A 68 -5.45 -8.52 -3.58
N THR A 69 -5.74 -8.55 -4.88
CA THR A 69 -6.28 -7.40 -5.61
C THR A 69 -7.66 -7.01 -5.10
N THR A 70 -8.49 -7.99 -4.69
CA THR A 70 -9.79 -7.74 -4.06
C THR A 70 -9.61 -6.96 -2.75
N PHE A 71 -8.70 -7.41 -1.89
CA PHE A 71 -8.38 -6.73 -0.64
C PHE A 71 -7.81 -5.33 -0.89
N LEU A 72 -6.86 -5.18 -1.81
CA LEU A 72 -6.29 -3.88 -2.16
C LEU A 72 -7.36 -2.89 -2.65
N ARG A 73 -8.29 -3.32 -3.53
CA ARG A 73 -9.39 -2.48 -4.03
C ARG A 73 -10.39 -2.08 -2.95
N CYS A 74 -10.54 -2.89 -1.89
CA CYS A 74 -11.33 -2.57 -0.71
C CYS A 74 -10.72 -1.38 0.06
N LEU A 75 -9.40 -1.27 0.12
CA LEU A 75 -8.72 -0.16 0.81
C LEU A 75 -8.97 1.22 0.18
N ASN A 76 -9.37 1.28 -1.09
CA ASN A 76 -9.77 2.52 -1.78
C ASN A 76 -11.25 2.55 -2.19
N ARG A 77 -12.09 1.68 -1.60
CA ARG A 77 -13.54 1.59 -1.90
C ARG A 77 -13.88 1.51 -3.39
N MET A 78 -13.01 0.90 -4.20
CA MET A 78 -13.25 0.73 -5.64
C MET A 78 -14.28 -0.36 -5.94
N HIS A 79 -14.45 -1.31 -5.01
CA HIS A 79 -15.44 -2.38 -5.10
C HIS A 79 -16.89 -1.87 -5.01
N ASP A 80 -17.15 -0.64 -4.52
CA ASP A 80 -18.47 0.00 -4.54
C ASP A 80 -19.10 0.01 -5.95
N MET A 81 -18.27 -0.05 -7.00
CA MET A 81 -18.72 -0.10 -8.39
C MET A 81 -19.06 -1.51 -8.91
N THR A 82 -18.72 -2.55 -8.16
CA THR A 82 -19.02 -3.94 -8.51
C THR A 82 -20.37 -4.32 -7.93
N LYS A 83 -21.32 -4.69 -8.78
CA LYS A 83 -22.63 -5.20 -8.34
C LYS A 83 -22.44 -6.40 -7.41
N ASN A 84 -23.23 -6.47 -6.34
CA ASN A 84 -23.24 -7.56 -5.36
C ASN A 84 -21.93 -7.76 -4.56
N ALA A 85 -21.03 -6.77 -4.57
CA ALA A 85 -19.90 -6.75 -3.64
C ALA A 85 -20.40 -6.36 -2.24
N LYS A 86 -20.07 -7.16 -1.23
CA LYS A 86 -20.31 -6.83 0.18
C LYS A 86 -18.99 -6.83 0.94
N VAL A 87 -18.80 -5.80 1.76
CA VAL A 87 -17.67 -5.68 2.68
C VAL A 87 -18.21 -5.64 4.10
N ASP A 88 -17.71 -6.54 4.93
CA ASP A 88 -17.89 -6.55 6.39
C ASP A 88 -16.54 -6.24 7.05
N GLY A 89 -16.56 -5.74 8.30
CA GLY A 89 -15.36 -5.29 9.02
C GLY A 89 -15.15 -3.77 8.92
N LYS A 90 -13.95 -3.31 9.26
CA LYS A 90 -13.58 -1.88 9.22
C LYS A 90 -12.31 -1.67 8.42
N VAL A 91 -12.27 -0.59 7.66
CA VAL A 91 -11.03 -0.08 7.08
C VAL A 91 -10.91 1.36 7.53
N MET A 92 -9.79 1.72 8.15
CA MET A 92 -9.59 3.04 8.75
C MET A 92 -8.32 3.69 8.20
N ILE A 93 -8.37 5.02 8.02
CA ILE A 93 -7.19 5.86 7.80
C ILE A 93 -7.19 6.94 8.87
N ASP A 94 -6.09 7.08 9.62
CA ASP A 94 -6.00 7.97 10.80
C ASP A 94 -7.21 7.82 11.74
N ASP A 95 -7.57 6.57 12.07
CA ASP A 95 -8.71 6.21 12.94
C ASP A 95 -10.11 6.58 12.41
N ILE A 96 -10.22 7.04 11.16
CA ILE A 96 -11.50 7.34 10.50
C ILE A 96 -11.90 6.13 9.64
N ASP A 97 -13.02 5.49 9.98
CA ASP A 97 -13.60 4.39 9.20
C ASP A 97 -14.07 4.86 7.83
N LEU A 98 -13.47 4.26 6.79
CA LEU A 98 -13.74 4.59 5.39
C LEU A 98 -15.15 4.20 4.95
N TYR A 99 -15.78 3.25 5.64
CA TYR A 99 -17.11 2.73 5.30
C TYR A 99 -18.23 3.37 6.12
N ASP A 100 -17.91 4.30 7.02
CA ASP A 100 -18.91 5.06 7.75
C ASP A 100 -19.76 5.91 6.80
N LYS A 101 -21.08 5.89 7.00
CA LYS A 101 -22.05 6.58 6.13
C LYS A 101 -21.90 8.10 6.14
N SER A 102 -21.24 8.65 7.15
CA SER A 102 -20.97 10.08 7.28
C SER A 102 -19.79 10.55 6.44
N ILE A 103 -18.95 9.64 5.93
CA ILE A 103 -17.79 10.04 5.14
C ILE A 103 -18.07 10.04 3.64
N ASP A 104 -17.72 11.15 2.99
CA ASP A 104 -17.78 11.29 1.54
C ASP A 104 -16.73 10.39 0.85
N PRO A 105 -17.14 9.42 0.01
CA PRO A 105 -16.22 8.59 -0.76
C PRO A 105 -15.25 9.39 -1.63
N ILE A 106 -15.63 10.59 -2.09
CA ILE A 106 -14.77 11.47 -2.88
C ILE A 106 -13.59 11.96 -2.05
N TYR A 107 -13.82 12.30 -0.77
CA TYR A 107 -12.76 12.71 0.14
C TYR A 107 -11.72 11.59 0.32
N HIS A 108 -12.16 10.34 0.45
CA HIS A 108 -11.27 9.19 0.56
C HIS A 108 -10.43 8.93 -0.69
N ARG A 109 -11.05 8.99 -1.88
CA ARG A 109 -10.34 8.80 -3.15
C ARG A 109 -9.26 9.86 -3.39
N ARG A 110 -9.32 11.00 -2.70
CA ARG A 110 -8.24 12.00 -2.68
C ARG A 110 -7.07 11.59 -1.78
N LYS A 111 -7.36 10.94 -0.65
CA LYS A 111 -6.35 10.44 0.29
C LYS A 111 -5.65 9.16 -0.17
N VAL A 112 -6.29 8.37 -1.02
CA VAL A 112 -5.77 7.07 -1.46
C VAL A 112 -5.57 7.04 -2.97
N GLY A 113 -4.30 7.10 -3.40
CA GLY A 113 -3.91 6.94 -4.79
C GLY A 113 -3.88 5.47 -5.20
N MET A 114 -4.15 5.16 -6.47
CA MET A 114 -4.08 3.79 -6.98
C MET A 114 -3.40 3.71 -8.35
N VAL A 115 -2.50 2.74 -8.47
CA VAL A 115 -1.78 2.38 -9.70
C VAL A 115 -2.11 0.94 -10.05
N PHE A 116 -2.52 0.69 -11.30
CA PHE A 116 -2.98 -0.62 -11.76
C PHE A 116 -1.88 -1.39 -12.48
N GLN A 117 -2.08 -2.71 -12.61
CA GLN A 117 -1.16 -3.62 -13.27
C GLN A 117 -0.88 -3.23 -14.72
N LYS A 118 -1.95 -2.96 -15.47
CA LYS A 118 -1.84 -2.44 -16.83
C LYS A 118 -1.81 -0.92 -16.77
N PRO A 119 -0.79 -0.25 -17.34
CA PRO A 119 -0.77 1.19 -17.45
C PRO A 119 -2.05 1.68 -18.13
N ASN A 120 -2.67 2.70 -17.54
CA ASN A 120 -3.93 3.27 -18.04
C ASN A 120 -3.85 4.80 -18.14
N PRO A 121 -2.88 5.36 -18.90
CA PRO A 121 -2.92 6.78 -19.22
C PRO A 121 -4.21 7.10 -20.01
N PHE A 122 -4.74 8.30 -19.83
CA PHE A 122 -5.88 8.76 -20.60
C PHE A 122 -5.44 8.95 -22.06
N PRO A 123 -6.04 8.21 -23.02
CA PRO A 123 -5.46 8.04 -24.35
C PRO A 123 -5.58 9.29 -25.23
N THR A 124 -6.55 10.15 -24.92
CA THR A 124 -6.80 11.41 -25.64
C THR A 124 -6.08 12.60 -25.01
N MET A 125 -5.34 12.38 -23.92
CA MET A 125 -4.68 13.44 -23.16
C MET A 125 -3.16 13.41 -23.36
N SER A 126 -2.57 14.60 -23.29
CA SER A 126 -1.12 14.75 -23.26
C SER A 126 -0.51 14.20 -21.96
N ILE A 127 0.82 14.14 -21.88
CA ILE A 127 1.54 13.82 -20.63
C ILE A 127 1.15 14.81 -19.53
N TYR A 128 1.16 16.12 -19.82
CA TYR A 128 0.77 17.18 -18.90
C TYR A 128 -0.69 17.02 -18.43
N ASP A 129 -1.61 16.78 -19.37
CA ASP A 129 -3.03 16.67 -19.06
C ASP A 129 -3.35 15.40 -18.27
N ASN A 130 -2.59 14.33 -18.49
CA ASN A 130 -2.68 13.12 -17.66
C ASN A 130 -2.36 13.42 -16.20
N VAL A 131 -1.24 14.10 -15.92
CA VAL A 131 -0.81 14.43 -14.55
C VAL A 131 -1.79 15.41 -13.89
N THR A 132 -2.27 16.42 -14.64
CA THR A 132 -3.15 17.47 -14.09
C THR A 132 -4.63 17.11 -14.03
N ALA A 133 -5.06 15.96 -14.58
CA ALA A 133 -6.47 15.60 -14.71
C ALA A 133 -7.22 15.64 -13.36
N GLY A 134 -6.66 15.00 -12.32
CA GLY A 134 -7.27 14.96 -10.97
C GLY A 134 -7.35 16.35 -10.32
N LEU A 135 -6.30 17.16 -10.49
CA LEU A 135 -6.24 18.54 -9.96
C LEU A 135 -7.29 19.45 -10.62
N LYS A 136 -7.41 19.38 -11.95
CA LYS A 136 -8.41 20.14 -12.71
C LYS A 136 -9.84 19.75 -12.34
N LEU A 137 -10.08 18.45 -12.11
CA LEU A 137 -11.37 17.95 -11.61
C LEU A 137 -11.68 18.45 -10.19
N ASN A 138 -10.65 18.60 -9.35
CA ASN A 138 -10.77 19.19 -8.02
C ASN A 138 -10.82 20.73 -8.02
N GLY A 139 -10.87 21.37 -9.19
CA GLY A 139 -11.06 22.82 -9.33
C GLY A 139 -9.76 23.63 -9.38
N VAL A 140 -8.58 23.00 -9.38
CA VAL A 140 -7.30 23.71 -9.54
C VAL A 140 -7.15 24.19 -10.98
N ARG A 141 -7.02 25.51 -11.16
CA ARG A 141 -6.90 26.15 -12.48
C ARG A 141 -5.65 27.02 -12.63
N ASP A 142 -4.96 27.34 -11.54
CA ASP A 142 -3.76 28.18 -11.59
C ASP A 142 -2.66 27.44 -12.35
N LYS A 143 -2.22 28.01 -13.46
CA LYS A 143 -1.24 27.39 -14.34
C LYS A 143 0.12 27.21 -13.65
N LYS A 144 0.55 28.18 -12.83
CA LYS A 144 1.86 28.11 -12.17
C LYS A 144 1.89 26.95 -11.18
N ILE A 145 0.81 26.80 -10.41
CA ILE A 145 0.64 25.67 -9.48
C ILE A 145 0.63 24.34 -10.25
N LEU A 146 -0.09 24.27 -11.37
CA LEU A 146 -0.15 23.06 -12.18
C LEU A 146 1.22 22.70 -12.78
N ASP A 147 1.97 23.69 -13.28
CA ASP A 147 3.30 23.47 -13.85
C ASP A 147 4.29 22.94 -12.79
N GLU A 148 4.27 23.50 -11.58
CA GLU A 148 5.08 23.04 -10.44
C GLU A 148 4.73 21.60 -10.05
N ILE A 149 3.44 21.28 -9.87
CA ILE A 149 3.02 19.92 -9.51
C ILE A 149 3.35 18.91 -10.61
N VAL A 150 3.25 19.30 -11.88
CA VAL A 150 3.61 18.42 -13.00
C VAL A 150 5.09 18.07 -12.96
N GLU A 151 5.96 19.06 -12.80
CA GLU A 151 7.40 18.84 -12.70
C GLU A 151 7.75 17.95 -11.50
N ASP A 152 7.23 18.27 -10.32
CA ASP A 152 7.50 17.50 -9.10
C ASP A 152 6.99 16.06 -9.19
N SER A 153 5.78 15.86 -9.70
CA SER A 153 5.18 14.53 -9.84
C SER A 153 5.94 13.66 -10.84
N LEU A 154 6.41 14.24 -11.95
CA LEU A 154 7.21 13.54 -12.94
C LEU A 154 8.62 13.25 -12.45
N LYS A 155 9.20 14.11 -11.59
CA LYS A 155 10.49 13.85 -10.93
C LYS A 155 10.38 12.72 -9.92
N MET A 156 9.37 12.78 -9.04
CA MET A 156 9.09 11.72 -8.07
C MET A 156 8.87 10.36 -8.73
N ALA A 157 8.28 10.35 -9.93
CA ALA A 157 8.07 9.14 -10.71
C ALA A 157 9.23 8.81 -11.68
N TYR A 158 10.41 9.42 -11.57
CA TYR A 158 11.58 9.15 -12.42
C TYR A 158 11.27 9.18 -13.92
N LEU A 159 10.45 10.14 -14.35
CA LEU A 159 10.02 10.32 -15.74
C LEU A 159 10.41 11.69 -16.31
N TRP A 160 10.62 12.70 -15.47
CA TRP A 160 10.84 14.09 -15.89
C TRP A 160 11.90 14.25 -16.98
N ASP A 161 13.10 13.70 -16.78
CA ASP A 161 14.20 13.88 -17.74
C ASP A 161 13.94 13.25 -19.11
N GLU A 162 13.04 12.27 -19.18
CA GLU A 162 12.67 11.60 -20.42
C GLU A 162 11.57 12.36 -21.19
N VAL A 163 10.78 13.22 -20.52
CA VAL A 163 9.56 13.81 -21.12
C VAL A 163 9.46 15.33 -21.03
N LYS A 164 10.36 16.02 -20.32
CA LYS A 164 10.29 17.48 -20.06
C LYS A 164 10.17 18.35 -21.31
N ASN A 165 10.72 17.90 -22.44
CA ASN A 165 10.66 18.63 -23.71
C ASN A 165 9.39 18.32 -24.53
N ASP A 166 8.62 17.30 -24.14
CA ASP A 166 7.52 16.72 -24.92
C ASP A 166 6.22 16.59 -24.10
N LEU A 167 6.01 17.45 -23.10
CA LEU A 167 4.85 17.36 -22.19
C LEU A 167 3.48 17.42 -22.89
N LYS A 168 3.41 17.97 -24.11
CA LYS A 168 2.19 18.04 -24.93
C LYS A 168 1.97 16.79 -25.80
N LYS A 169 2.94 15.87 -25.86
CA LYS A 169 2.86 14.62 -26.61
C LYS A 169 1.77 13.73 -26.02
N SER A 170 1.18 12.90 -26.87
CA SER A 170 0.17 11.94 -26.45
C SER A 170 0.75 10.90 -25.48
N ALA A 171 0.04 10.61 -24.40
CA ALA A 171 0.52 9.69 -23.37
C ALA A 171 0.63 8.23 -23.86
N ILE A 172 -0.11 7.84 -24.90
CA ILE A 172 -0.04 6.48 -25.49
C ILE A 172 1.22 6.25 -26.32
N GLU A 173 1.91 7.31 -26.72
CA GLU A 173 3.17 7.22 -27.49
C GLU A 173 4.38 6.91 -26.60
N LEU A 174 4.20 6.89 -25.28
CA LEU A 174 5.21 6.46 -24.31
C LEU A 174 5.38 4.94 -24.33
N SER A 175 6.58 4.44 -23.97
CA SER A 175 6.79 3.00 -23.74
C SER A 175 5.97 2.50 -22.55
N GLY A 176 5.72 1.19 -22.44
CA GLY A 176 4.93 0.63 -21.34
C GLY A 176 5.46 1.01 -19.95
N GLY A 177 6.79 1.00 -19.75
CA GLY A 177 7.40 1.45 -18.50
C GLY A 177 7.24 2.95 -18.24
N GLN A 178 7.32 3.78 -19.28
CA GLN A 178 7.07 5.22 -19.16
C GLN A 178 5.59 5.52 -18.89
N GLN A 179 4.66 4.80 -19.53
CA GLN A 179 3.23 4.91 -19.26
C GLN A 179 2.91 4.55 -17.80
N GLN A 180 3.58 3.53 -17.26
CA GLN A 180 3.42 3.17 -15.86
C GLN A 180 3.93 4.25 -14.90
N ARG A 181 5.12 4.79 -15.16
CA ARG A 181 5.66 5.93 -14.39
C ARG A 181 4.78 7.17 -14.52
N LEU A 182 4.17 7.41 -15.68
CA LEU A 182 3.17 8.47 -15.85
C LEU A 182 1.92 8.24 -15.00
N CYS A 183 1.44 6.98 -14.90
CA CYS A 183 0.33 6.64 -14.02
C CYS A 183 0.68 6.85 -12.54
N ILE A 184 1.92 6.55 -12.12
CA ILE A 184 2.44 6.88 -10.78
C ILE A 184 2.46 8.40 -10.58
N ALA A 185 3.06 9.17 -11.50
CA ALA A 185 3.08 10.63 -11.43
C ALA A 185 1.67 11.23 -11.30
N ARG A 186 0.71 10.73 -12.10
CA ARG A 186 -0.69 11.14 -12.01
C ARG A 186 -1.32 10.83 -10.66
N ALA A 187 -1.01 9.67 -10.06
CA ALA A 187 -1.49 9.33 -8.72
C ALA A 187 -0.86 10.20 -7.63
N LEU A 188 0.40 10.61 -7.79
CA LEU A 188 1.12 11.47 -6.87
C LEU A 188 0.71 12.95 -6.97
N ALA A 189 0.24 13.40 -8.13
CA ALA A 189 -0.14 14.80 -8.36
C ALA A 189 -1.25 15.30 -7.44
N ILE A 190 -2.11 14.41 -6.94
CA ILE A 190 -3.15 14.74 -5.96
C ILE A 190 -2.67 14.66 -4.50
N GLN A 191 -1.38 14.38 -4.28
CA GLN A 191 -0.71 14.26 -2.98
C GLN A 191 -1.46 13.32 -2.02
N PRO A 192 -1.61 12.03 -2.38
CA PRO A 192 -2.31 11.07 -1.53
C PRO A 192 -1.51 10.79 -0.25
N GLU A 193 -2.20 10.32 0.77
CA GLU A 193 -1.58 9.88 2.03
C GLU A 193 -1.16 8.40 1.96
N VAL A 194 -1.88 7.60 1.16
CA VAL A 194 -1.61 6.19 0.91
C VAL A 194 -1.59 5.92 -0.59
N LEU A 195 -0.59 5.19 -1.07
CA LEU A 195 -0.44 4.79 -2.47
C LEU A 195 -0.59 3.26 -2.62
N LEU A 196 -1.65 2.85 -3.29
CA LEU A 196 -1.92 1.45 -3.60
C LEU A 196 -1.36 1.08 -4.97
N MET A 197 -0.68 -0.05 -5.07
CA MET A 197 -0.11 -0.53 -6.33
C MET A 197 -0.49 -1.99 -6.57
N ASP A 198 -1.23 -2.25 -7.65
CA ASP A 198 -1.66 -3.60 -8.04
C ASP A 198 -0.72 -4.13 -9.13
N GLU A 199 0.26 -4.95 -8.76
CA GLU A 199 1.29 -5.50 -9.66
C GLU A 199 1.98 -4.48 -10.59
N PRO A 200 2.60 -3.42 -10.04
CA PRO A 200 3.01 -2.26 -10.83
C PRO A 200 4.11 -2.54 -11.88
N ALA A 201 4.76 -3.70 -11.85
CA ALA A 201 5.84 -4.04 -12.77
C ALA A 201 5.66 -5.37 -13.53
N SER A 202 4.51 -6.06 -13.40
CA SER A 202 4.41 -7.44 -13.89
C SER A 202 4.42 -7.60 -15.42
N ALA A 203 4.16 -6.52 -16.17
CA ALA A 203 4.19 -6.52 -17.64
C ALA A 203 5.36 -5.70 -18.22
N LEU A 204 6.39 -5.40 -17.43
CA LEU A 204 7.49 -4.52 -17.82
C LEU A 204 8.79 -5.28 -18.07
N ASP A 205 9.66 -4.72 -18.90
CA ASP A 205 11.02 -5.21 -19.07
C ASP A 205 11.86 -5.01 -17.78
N PRO A 206 13.03 -5.68 -17.64
CA PRO A 206 13.84 -5.57 -16.43
C PRO A 206 14.31 -4.15 -16.08
N ILE A 207 14.63 -3.32 -17.09
CA ILE A 207 15.11 -1.95 -16.89
C ILE A 207 13.96 -1.08 -16.36
N ALA A 208 12.78 -1.19 -16.96
CA ALA A 208 11.59 -0.50 -16.50
C ALA A 208 11.18 -0.97 -15.09
N THR A 209 11.28 -2.28 -14.80
CA THR A 209 11.02 -2.84 -13.47
C THR A 209 11.92 -2.22 -12.41
N GLN A 210 13.24 -2.15 -12.67
CA GLN A 210 14.19 -1.55 -11.74
C GLN A 210 13.85 -0.08 -11.44
N LYS A 211 13.54 0.73 -12.47
CA LYS A 211 13.14 2.13 -12.26
C LYS A 211 11.90 2.27 -11.39
N ILE A 212 10.93 1.37 -11.51
CA ILE A 212 9.73 1.35 -10.65
C ILE A 212 10.09 0.99 -9.21
N GLU A 213 10.99 0.02 -9.00
CA GLU A 213 11.46 -0.36 -7.66
C GLU A 213 12.25 0.76 -6.97
N GLU A 214 13.10 1.47 -7.72
CA GLU A 214 13.80 2.68 -7.25
C GLU A 214 12.80 3.79 -6.88
N THR A 215 11.80 4.00 -7.73
CA THR A 215 10.71 4.95 -7.46
C THR A 215 9.98 4.60 -6.16
N ILE A 216 9.59 3.34 -5.95
CA ILE A 216 8.92 2.91 -4.70
C ILE A 216 9.81 3.15 -3.48
N THR A 217 11.10 2.85 -3.59
CA THR A 217 12.08 3.02 -2.51
C THR A 217 12.26 4.48 -2.13
N GLU A 218 12.20 5.40 -3.09
CA GLU A 218 12.25 6.84 -2.79
C GLU A 218 10.93 7.33 -2.19
N LEU A 219 9.80 6.94 -2.78
CA LEU A 219 8.47 7.39 -2.36
C LEU A 219 8.13 6.98 -0.93
N LYS A 220 8.61 5.83 -0.43
CA LYS A 220 8.26 5.37 0.93
C LYS A 220 8.70 6.33 2.05
N LYS A 221 9.66 7.23 1.78
CA LYS A 221 10.09 8.27 2.73
C LYS A 221 8.97 9.26 3.06
N GLU A 222 8.04 9.45 2.13
CA GLU A 222 6.93 10.41 2.26
C GLU A 222 5.55 9.75 2.26
N TYR A 223 5.39 8.62 1.58
CA TYR A 223 4.11 7.97 1.37
C TYR A 223 4.03 6.59 2.06
N THR A 224 2.85 6.23 2.57
CA THR A 224 2.55 4.83 2.91
C THR A 224 2.18 4.08 1.65
N ILE A 225 2.87 2.97 1.35
CA ILE A 225 2.69 2.23 0.11
C ILE A 225 2.20 0.81 0.43
N ILE A 226 1.16 0.37 -0.29
CA ILE A 226 0.66 -1.01 -0.22
C ILE A 226 0.73 -1.59 -1.63
N ILE A 227 1.55 -2.61 -1.81
CA ILE A 227 1.82 -3.22 -3.11
C ILE A 227 1.32 -4.67 -3.15
N VAL A 228 0.53 -5.03 -4.15
CA VAL A 228 0.26 -6.42 -4.50
C VAL A 228 1.30 -6.85 -5.53
N THR A 229 1.96 -7.98 -5.31
CA THR A 229 2.89 -8.55 -6.29
C THR A 229 2.95 -10.07 -6.17
N HIS A 230 3.12 -10.74 -7.30
CA HIS A 230 3.50 -12.16 -7.35
C HIS A 230 5.00 -12.35 -7.58
N ASN A 231 5.75 -11.25 -7.78
CA ASN A 231 7.21 -11.28 -7.87
C ASN A 231 7.81 -11.22 -6.47
N MET A 232 8.24 -12.38 -5.98
CA MET A 232 8.75 -12.53 -4.61
C MET A 232 10.05 -11.75 -4.42
N GLN A 233 10.91 -11.70 -5.44
CA GLN A 233 12.17 -10.97 -5.38
C GLN A 233 11.92 -9.46 -5.34
N GLN A 234 10.91 -8.95 -6.05
CA GLN A 234 10.48 -7.56 -5.92
C GLN A 234 10.01 -7.28 -4.49
N ALA A 235 9.13 -8.12 -3.93
CA ALA A 235 8.66 -7.94 -2.56
C ALA A 235 9.85 -7.85 -1.57
N VAL A 236 10.83 -8.75 -1.67
CA VAL A 236 12.04 -8.73 -0.84
C VAL A 236 12.83 -7.42 -0.99
N ARG A 237 12.97 -6.90 -2.21
CA ARG A 237 13.77 -5.69 -2.47
C ARG A 237 13.11 -4.40 -2.00
N VAL A 238 11.79 -4.27 -2.14
CA VAL A 238 11.10 -2.97 -1.96
C VAL A 238 10.29 -2.85 -0.68
N SER A 239 9.91 -3.96 -0.04
CA SER A 239 8.97 -3.93 1.10
C SER A 239 9.64 -4.00 2.47
N ASP A 240 9.07 -3.28 3.43
CA ASP A 240 9.45 -3.33 4.84
C ASP A 240 8.66 -4.43 5.58
N TYR A 241 7.38 -4.59 5.22
CA TYR A 241 6.49 -5.62 5.73
C TYR A 241 5.88 -6.43 4.59
N THR A 242 5.60 -7.70 4.84
CA THR A 242 4.95 -8.60 3.88
C THR A 242 3.80 -9.35 4.53
N GLY A 243 2.67 -9.42 3.84
CA GLY A 243 1.53 -10.29 4.14
C GLY A 243 1.40 -11.37 3.08
N PHE A 244 1.37 -12.63 3.50
CA PHE A 244 1.09 -13.78 2.63
C PHE A 244 -0.40 -14.12 2.69
N MET A 245 -1.07 -14.04 1.54
CA MET A 245 -2.47 -14.38 1.38
C MET A 245 -2.65 -15.72 0.65
N TYR A 246 -3.56 -16.56 1.13
CA TYR A 246 -3.91 -17.84 0.53
C TYR A 246 -5.40 -18.13 0.69
N LEU A 247 -6.09 -18.44 -0.42
CA LEU A 247 -7.53 -18.77 -0.45
C LEU A 247 -8.45 -17.79 0.32
N GLY A 248 -8.12 -16.50 0.31
CA GLY A 248 -8.86 -15.43 0.97
C GLY A 248 -8.38 -15.10 2.38
N ASP A 249 -7.54 -15.94 2.98
CA ASP A 249 -7.02 -15.77 4.33
C ASP A 249 -5.67 -15.06 4.33
N LEU A 250 -5.41 -14.25 5.36
CA LEU A 250 -4.06 -13.76 5.68
C LEU A 250 -3.35 -14.80 6.54
N VAL A 251 -2.43 -15.54 5.93
CA VAL A 251 -1.74 -16.67 6.57
C VAL A 251 -0.62 -16.21 7.50
N GLU A 252 0.13 -15.19 7.10
CA GLU A 252 1.23 -14.63 7.89
C GLU A 252 1.48 -13.16 7.48
N PHE A 253 1.70 -12.28 8.46
CA PHE A 253 2.04 -10.87 8.23
C PHE A 253 3.14 -10.42 9.20
N ARG A 254 4.31 -10.05 8.67
CA ARG A 254 5.51 -9.72 9.46
C ARG A 254 6.44 -8.80 8.67
N GLU A 255 7.52 -8.32 9.33
CA GLU A 255 8.66 -7.71 8.63
C GLU A 255 9.12 -8.62 7.49
N THR A 256 9.33 -8.04 6.32
CA THR A 256 9.67 -8.75 5.08
C THR A 256 10.87 -9.65 5.29
N LYS A 257 11.97 -9.15 5.85
CA LYS A 257 13.17 -9.94 6.12
C LYS A 257 12.85 -11.22 6.90
N LYS A 258 12.08 -11.11 7.99
CA LYS A 258 11.72 -12.25 8.85
C LYS A 258 10.80 -13.24 8.11
N LEU A 259 9.80 -12.75 7.37
CA LEU A 259 8.88 -13.60 6.62
C LEU A 259 9.59 -14.46 5.57
N PHE A 260 10.61 -13.92 4.91
CA PHE A 260 11.36 -14.64 3.87
C PHE A 260 12.50 -15.52 4.40
N THR A 261 13.11 -15.19 5.55
CA THR A 261 14.21 -16.00 6.11
C THR A 261 13.78 -17.01 7.17
N ASP A 262 12.75 -16.69 7.95
CA ASP A 262 12.24 -17.48 9.08
C ASP A 262 10.70 -17.41 9.14
N PRO A 263 10.01 -17.97 8.13
CA PRO A 263 8.55 -18.03 8.09
C PRO A 263 8.03 -18.89 9.24
N LYS A 264 7.03 -18.39 9.98
CA LYS A 264 6.42 -19.13 11.09
C LYS A 264 5.36 -20.12 10.63
N ASN A 265 4.74 -19.88 9.47
CA ASN A 265 3.73 -20.77 8.92
C ASN A 265 4.33 -21.67 7.83
N GLU A 266 3.99 -22.96 7.85
CA GLU A 266 4.48 -23.95 6.88
C GLU A 266 4.06 -23.62 5.44
N LEU A 267 2.85 -23.08 5.24
CA LEU A 267 2.39 -22.63 3.93
C LEU A 267 3.21 -21.41 3.46
N THR A 268 3.53 -20.47 4.34
CA THR A 268 4.45 -19.37 3.97
C THR A 268 5.80 -19.92 3.56
N ALA A 269 6.36 -20.87 4.33
CA ALA A 269 7.66 -21.49 4.07
C ALA A 269 7.71 -22.17 2.70
N LYS A 270 6.71 -22.98 2.37
CA LYS A 270 6.58 -23.63 1.07
C LYS A 270 6.47 -22.60 -0.05
N TYR A 271 5.72 -21.52 0.15
CA TYR A 271 5.51 -20.49 -0.90
C TYR A 271 6.80 -19.73 -1.19
N VAL A 272 7.50 -19.25 -0.15
CA VAL A 272 8.76 -18.49 -0.32
C VAL A 272 9.91 -19.31 -0.86
N GLN A 273 9.89 -20.64 -0.67
CA GLN A 273 10.87 -21.57 -1.24
C GLN A 273 10.52 -22.02 -2.66
N GLY A 274 9.38 -21.58 -3.22
CA GLY A 274 8.93 -22.00 -4.55
C GLY A 274 8.40 -23.43 -4.62
N GLN A 275 8.04 -24.03 -3.48
CA GLN A 275 7.48 -25.38 -3.37
C GLN A 275 5.93 -25.38 -3.46
N PHE A 276 5.35 -24.36 -4.09
CA PHE A 276 3.91 -24.26 -4.33
C PHE A 276 3.58 -24.76 -5.74
N GLY A 277 3.05 -25.98 -5.82
CA GLY A 277 2.63 -26.67 -7.04
C GLY A 277 1.94 -27.98 -6.71
#